data_AF-A0A2I0MAH1-F1
#
_entry.id   AF-A0A2I0MAH1-F1
#
_cell.length_a   1.000
_cell.length_b   1.000
_cell.length_c   1.000
_cell.angle_alpha   90.00
_cell.angle_beta   90.00
_cell.angle_gamma   90.00
#
_symmetry.space_group_name_H-M   'P 1'
#
loop_
_entity.id
_entity.type
_entity.pdbx_description
1 polymer ?
#
loop_
_entity_poly.entity_id
_entity_poly.type
_entity_poly.pdbx_seq_one_letter_code
_entity_poly.pdbx_strand_id
1 'polypeptide(L)'
;MVLKKKKEVQVDAFFLDHQQLEKLQRFSKAEEQNLASLLLHCAQLSSGIQQIQCIKQITPLVKMMNQNPASDPMAKACLDVLGETYFSLGVKNPLKKVLASSLNGLPEQLMTLALQSFVCCLREELKTTDVYLYRKVLDNLASCMVDFSLGRASIKNLFEEVLQFLQKSLIDIQEENRQNHGNHIVQTQLMHDLLIAIKVSMMLVQKLQENIQGGLWEHHESSVWQSMCSLLKSSTNFLMDATLLQTVQTTSGLAVILFIKAMYEPVEELPSLVSDLLLGSVKPAGVPVWFVSTCGTLCTEQLPDSVRLFLCHGALAMLEWKNGSMGENGEKLLLDIVSVLLSLSSELKESSMATSLSRILAIWTNSALAALISGSPNLKIKLNGNSDVIGNVLEYVYTHWEHPLDAVRHQTKLIFKNLLQIHRTTIADSNEKSDPFFERLIKRLLSLEWHVKGKYASLGCLVECVGTENILQLDRTIPVQILDVISDQSLAPYASDLLETMFTNHKTHFTLSFQESTWIDQWHDIWVSPLLVILCEGNHDQTTYIIDYYLPKLLKRSPDSLSYMIRILQASADANLGKATNIFL
;
A
#
# COMPACT_ATOMS: atom_id res chain seq x y z
N MET A 1 -16.99 5.05 -27.54
CA MET A 1 -16.25 6.12 -26.83
C MET A 1 -17.19 6.76 -25.81
N VAL A 2 -17.20 6.28 -24.57
CA VAL A 2 -18.12 6.75 -23.53
C VAL A 2 -17.59 8.05 -22.96
N LEU A 3 -18.21 9.17 -23.31
CA LEU A 3 -17.95 10.49 -22.72
C LEU A 3 -18.24 10.42 -21.22
N LYS A 4 -17.18 10.36 -20.40
CA LYS A 4 -17.26 10.57 -18.95
C LYS A 4 -17.87 11.96 -18.71
N LYS A 5 -19.13 12.03 -18.26
CA LYS A 5 -19.73 13.25 -17.71
C LYS A 5 -18.79 13.78 -16.63
N LYS A 6 -18.24 14.99 -16.80
CA LYS A 6 -17.56 15.72 -15.72
C LYS A 6 -18.56 15.86 -14.57
N LYS A 7 -18.32 15.18 -13.44
CA LYS A 7 -19.03 15.49 -12.19
C LYS A 7 -18.71 16.96 -11.86
N GLU A 8 -19.71 17.82 -11.90
CA GLU A 8 -19.57 19.16 -11.32
C GLU A 8 -19.23 18.98 -9.84
N VAL A 9 -18.11 19.57 -9.42
CA VAL A 9 -17.68 19.52 -8.03
C VAL A 9 -18.57 20.50 -7.27
N GLN A 10 -19.63 19.98 -6.64
CA GLN A 10 -20.43 20.75 -5.70
C GLN A 10 -19.55 21.08 -4.49
N VAL A 11 -19.35 22.36 -4.21
CA VAL A 11 -18.59 22.86 -3.06
C VAL A 11 -19.59 23.49 -2.11
N ASP A 12 -19.82 22.85 -0.97
CA ASP A 12 -20.69 23.38 0.08
C ASP A 12 -20.09 24.67 0.64
N ALA A 13 -20.90 25.72 0.74
CA ALA A 13 -20.48 26.99 1.32
C ALA A 13 -20.44 26.89 2.86
N PHE A 14 -19.54 27.65 3.50
CA PHE A 14 -19.57 27.83 4.95
C PHE A 14 -20.45 29.02 5.33
N PHE A 15 -21.03 28.96 6.52
CA PHE A 15 -21.81 30.04 7.10
C PHE A 15 -21.20 30.43 8.44
N LEU A 16 -21.18 31.73 8.71
CA LEU A 16 -20.76 32.25 10.00
C LEU A 16 -21.97 32.34 10.93
N ASP A 17 -21.77 31.98 12.20
CA ASP A 17 -22.79 32.18 13.22
C ASP A 17 -22.93 33.67 13.60
N HIS A 18 -23.96 33.96 14.40
CA HIS A 18 -24.26 35.34 14.79
C HIS A 18 -23.12 36.00 15.57
N GLN A 19 -22.42 35.24 16.42
CA GLN A 19 -21.32 35.75 17.24
C GLN A 19 -20.08 36.06 16.39
N GLN A 20 -19.79 35.23 15.39
CA GLN A 20 -18.71 35.45 14.41
C GLN A 20 -18.98 36.69 13.56
N LEU A 21 -20.22 36.87 13.11
CA LEU A 21 -20.61 38.06 12.35
C LEU A 21 -20.48 39.33 13.17
N GLU A 22 -20.94 39.33 14.42
CA GLU A 22 -20.79 40.49 15.32
C GLU A 22 -19.31 40.81 15.60
N LYS A 23 -18.48 39.78 15.84
CA LYS A 23 -17.02 39.96 16.04
C LYS A 23 -16.38 40.70 14.86
N LEU A 24 -16.71 40.31 13.63
CA LEU A 24 -16.14 40.93 12.42
C LEU A 24 -16.73 42.32 12.14
N GLN A 25 -18.03 42.52 12.36
CA GLN A 25 -18.70 43.81 12.12
C GLN A 25 -18.12 44.95 12.95
N ARG A 26 -17.62 44.66 14.17
CA ARG A 26 -16.96 45.66 15.04
C ARG A 26 -15.70 46.29 14.41
N PHE A 27 -15.09 45.63 13.42
CA PHE A 27 -13.86 46.08 12.77
C PHE A 27 -14.04 46.43 11.28
N SER A 28 -15.24 46.24 10.73
CA SER A 28 -15.53 46.53 9.33
C SER A 28 -16.15 47.93 9.20
N LYS A 29 -15.36 48.92 8.77
CA LYS A 29 -15.87 50.22 8.30
C LYS A 29 -16.19 50.13 6.81
N ALA A 30 -17.22 50.85 6.35
CA ALA A 30 -17.78 50.73 4.99
C ALA A 30 -16.81 51.06 3.83
N GLU A 31 -15.65 51.66 4.10
CA GLU A 31 -14.70 52.15 3.09
C GLU A 31 -13.30 51.50 3.14
N GLU A 32 -13.02 50.62 4.12
CA GLU A 32 -11.70 49.99 4.26
C GLU A 32 -11.68 48.55 3.72
N GLN A 33 -10.79 48.26 2.76
CA GLN A 33 -10.44 46.89 2.39
C GLN A 33 -9.52 46.30 3.46
N ASN A 34 -10.11 45.63 4.44
CA ASN A 34 -9.41 44.96 5.52
C ASN A 34 -9.85 43.49 5.62
N LEU A 35 -9.15 42.70 6.45
CA LEU A 35 -9.42 41.25 6.54
C LEU A 35 -10.84 40.96 7.05
N ALA A 36 -11.37 41.80 7.95
CA ALA A 36 -12.72 41.64 8.50
C ALA A 36 -13.81 41.86 7.43
N SER A 37 -13.67 42.91 6.59
CA SER A 37 -14.61 43.16 5.50
C SER A 37 -14.56 42.09 4.41
N LEU A 38 -13.37 41.52 4.13
CA LEU A 38 -13.25 40.36 3.24
C LEU A 38 -13.98 39.12 3.79
N LEU A 39 -13.80 38.79 5.08
CA LEU A 39 -14.45 37.63 5.69
C LEU A 39 -15.97 37.78 5.77
N LEU A 40 -16.47 38.99 6.06
CA LEU A 40 -17.90 39.30 6.00
C LEU A 40 -18.46 39.14 4.59
N HIS A 41 -17.74 39.64 3.58
CA HIS A 41 -18.12 39.44 2.19
C HIS A 41 -18.13 37.95 1.82
N CYS A 42 -17.11 37.19 2.24
CA CYS A 42 -17.02 35.75 2.00
C CYS A 42 -18.22 34.99 2.57
N ALA A 43 -18.66 35.34 3.78
CA ALA A 43 -19.80 34.72 4.45
C ALA A 43 -21.15 35.02 3.77
N GLN A 44 -21.25 36.11 3.00
CA GLN A 44 -22.45 36.48 2.23
C GLN A 44 -22.56 35.72 0.90
N LEU A 45 -21.48 35.08 0.44
CA LEU A 45 -21.46 34.33 -0.81
C LEU A 45 -22.19 32.99 -0.65
N SER A 46 -23.16 32.72 -1.52
CA SER A 46 -23.94 31.47 -1.51
C SER A 46 -23.22 30.30 -2.21
N SER A 47 -22.16 30.58 -2.97
CA SER A 47 -21.39 29.58 -3.71
C SER A 47 -20.05 29.29 -3.04
N GLY A 48 -19.81 28.03 -2.67
CA GLY A 48 -18.52 27.60 -2.13
C GLY A 48 -17.34 27.83 -3.10
N ILE A 49 -17.59 27.87 -4.41
CA ILE A 49 -16.57 28.21 -5.42
C ILE A 49 -16.16 29.69 -5.31
N GLN A 50 -17.13 30.58 -5.09
CA GLN A 50 -16.85 32.01 -4.90
C GLN A 50 -16.14 32.24 -3.56
N GLN A 51 -16.52 31.50 -2.51
CA GLN A 51 -15.81 31.53 -1.23
C GLN A 51 -14.35 31.07 -1.37
N ILE A 52 -14.05 30.07 -2.22
CA ILE A 52 -12.67 29.67 -2.53
C ILE A 52 -11.87 30.84 -3.13
N GLN A 53 -12.46 31.57 -4.08
CA GLN A 53 -11.80 32.71 -4.70
C GLN A 53 -11.54 33.84 -3.69
N CYS A 54 -12.52 34.09 -2.80
CA CYS A 54 -12.41 35.07 -1.73
C CYS A 54 -11.31 34.69 -0.71
N ILE A 55 -11.27 33.44 -0.24
CA ILE A 55 -10.24 32.95 0.71
C ILE A 55 -8.83 33.04 0.13
N LYS A 56 -8.65 32.88 -1.19
CA LYS A 56 -7.34 33.06 -1.84
C LYS A 56 -6.84 34.51 -1.78
N GLN A 57 -7.72 35.48 -1.53
CA GLN A 57 -7.36 36.88 -1.37
C GLN A 57 -6.83 37.21 0.05
N ILE A 58 -6.97 36.30 1.02
CA ILE A 58 -6.48 36.52 2.39
C ILE A 58 -4.97 36.77 2.40
N THR A 59 -4.17 35.87 1.84
CA THR A 59 -2.71 35.99 1.82
C THR A 59 -2.20 37.27 1.14
N PRO A 60 -2.65 37.65 -0.08
CA PRO A 60 -2.20 38.88 -0.72
C PRO A 60 -2.64 40.13 0.04
N LEU A 61 -3.87 40.20 0.56
CA LEU A 61 -4.33 41.36 1.34
C LEU A 61 -3.51 41.53 2.62
N VAL A 62 -3.29 40.44 3.36
CA VAL A 62 -2.50 40.46 4.59
C VAL A 62 -1.05 40.90 4.33
N LYS A 63 -0.46 40.54 3.19
CA LYS A 63 0.89 41.01 2.80
C LYS A 63 0.93 42.50 2.45
N MET A 64 -0.17 43.09 2.01
CA MET A 64 -0.26 44.53 1.71
C MET A 64 -0.49 45.38 2.96
N MET A 65 -0.97 44.78 4.06
CA MET A 65 -1.18 45.44 5.35
C MET A 65 0.17 45.62 6.08
N ASN A 66 0.89 46.70 5.72
CA ASN A 66 2.24 47.05 6.20
C ASN A 66 2.33 47.55 7.68
N GLN A 67 1.42 47.18 8.58
CA GLN A 67 1.44 47.69 9.96
C GLN A 67 1.61 46.55 10.97
N ASN A 68 2.50 46.77 11.94
CA ASN A 68 2.93 45.85 12.99
C ASN A 68 1.75 45.05 13.59
N PRO A 69 1.43 43.85 13.05
CA PRO A 69 0.10 43.25 13.21
C PRO A 69 -0.01 42.35 14.45
N ALA A 70 1.09 42.18 15.19
CA ALA A 70 1.19 41.27 16.34
C ALA A 70 0.32 41.69 17.55
N SER A 71 -0.23 42.90 17.55
CA SER A 71 -1.13 43.40 18.61
C SER A 71 -2.44 43.97 18.06
N ASP A 72 -2.80 43.67 16.81
CA ASP A 72 -4.04 44.15 16.20
C ASP A 72 -5.24 43.27 16.62
N PRO A 73 -6.19 43.80 17.43
CA PRO A 73 -7.37 43.06 17.84
C PRO A 73 -8.26 42.63 16.66
N MET A 74 -8.22 43.34 15.53
CA MET A 74 -8.93 42.91 14.31
C MET A 74 -8.30 41.65 13.73
N ALA A 75 -6.95 41.62 13.61
CA ALA A 75 -6.24 40.46 13.07
C ALA A 75 -6.51 39.21 13.90
N LYS A 76 -6.49 39.34 15.23
CA LYS A 76 -6.84 38.26 16.16
C LYS A 76 -8.28 37.76 15.96
N ALA A 77 -9.26 38.67 15.91
CA ALA A 77 -10.67 38.30 15.68
C ALA A 77 -10.88 37.59 14.34
N CYS A 78 -10.21 38.05 13.27
CA CYS A 78 -10.28 37.40 11.96
C CYS A 78 -9.66 36.00 11.98
N LEU A 79 -8.53 35.81 12.67
CA LEU A 79 -7.86 34.52 12.81
C LEU A 79 -8.68 33.53 13.66
N ASP A 80 -9.37 34.01 14.70
CA ASP A 80 -10.31 33.20 15.49
C ASP A 80 -11.46 32.69 14.60
N VAL A 81 -12.09 33.57 13.83
CA VAL A 81 -13.16 33.18 12.89
C VAL A 81 -12.65 32.21 11.82
N LEU A 82 -11.44 32.42 11.29
CA LEU A 82 -10.82 31.50 10.33
C LEU A 82 -10.55 30.12 10.93
N GLY A 83 -10.11 30.06 12.20
CA GLY A 83 -9.93 28.82 12.94
C GLY A 83 -11.25 28.08 13.14
N GLU A 84 -12.27 28.77 13.67
CA GLU A 84 -13.62 28.22 13.87
C GLU A 84 -14.21 27.72 12.53
N THR A 85 -14.07 28.50 11.45
CA THR A 85 -14.50 28.11 10.10
C THR A 85 -13.76 26.86 9.63
N TYR A 86 -12.44 26.78 9.80
CA TYR A 86 -11.65 25.63 9.39
C TYR A 86 -12.12 24.33 10.06
N PHE A 87 -12.40 24.36 11.37
CA PHE A 87 -12.84 23.18 12.12
C PHE A 87 -14.31 22.82 11.88
N SER A 88 -15.14 23.78 11.46
CA SER A 88 -16.54 23.50 11.05
C SER A 88 -16.65 22.73 9.72
N LEU A 89 -15.68 22.91 8.81
CA LEU A 89 -15.71 22.34 7.47
C LEU A 89 -15.38 20.85 7.45
N GLY A 90 -16.17 20.07 6.70
CA GLY A 90 -15.91 18.65 6.48
C GLY A 90 -14.63 18.39 5.66
N VAL A 91 -13.96 17.26 5.91
CA VAL A 91 -12.66 16.89 5.26
C VAL A 91 -12.75 16.81 3.74
N LYS A 92 -13.91 16.44 3.21
CA LYS A 92 -14.15 16.35 1.77
C LYS A 92 -14.40 17.71 1.12
N ASN A 93 -14.64 18.76 1.89
CA ASN A 93 -14.91 20.09 1.36
C ASN A 93 -13.61 20.75 0.86
N PRO A 94 -13.51 21.10 -0.44
CA PRO A 94 -12.32 21.78 -0.99
C PRO A 94 -11.94 23.08 -0.26
N LEU A 95 -12.90 23.81 0.32
CA LEU A 95 -12.64 25.03 1.09
C LEU A 95 -11.67 24.79 2.26
N LYS A 96 -11.76 23.64 2.92
CA LYS A 96 -10.88 23.29 4.05
C LYS A 96 -9.41 23.26 3.61
N LYS A 97 -9.14 22.69 2.44
CA LYS A 97 -7.78 22.64 1.85
C LYS A 97 -7.29 24.02 1.42
N VAL A 98 -8.17 24.82 0.82
CA VAL A 98 -7.82 26.19 0.41
C VAL A 98 -7.51 27.05 1.64
N LEU A 99 -8.30 26.94 2.71
CA LEU A 99 -8.03 27.61 3.99
C LEU A 99 -6.67 27.19 4.56
N ALA A 100 -6.39 25.89 4.66
CA ALA A 100 -5.08 25.40 5.12
C ALA A 100 -3.93 26.00 4.30
N SER A 101 -4.07 26.05 2.97
CA SER A 101 -3.06 26.63 2.08
C SER A 101 -2.89 28.14 2.28
N SER A 102 -3.98 28.91 2.41
CA SER A 102 -3.92 30.35 2.65
C SER A 102 -3.29 30.67 4.02
N LEU A 103 -3.63 29.87 5.04
CA LEU A 103 -3.12 30.03 6.40
C LEU A 103 -1.65 29.64 6.52
N ASN A 104 -1.19 28.61 5.80
CA ASN A 104 0.24 28.30 5.70
C ASN A 104 1.06 29.44 5.07
N GLY A 105 0.43 30.24 4.21
CA GLY A 105 1.07 31.37 3.52
C GLY A 105 1.07 32.68 4.30
N LEU A 106 0.63 32.68 5.56
CA LEU A 106 0.61 33.89 6.40
C LEU A 106 2.03 34.40 6.70
N PRO A 107 2.22 35.73 6.81
CA PRO A 107 3.50 36.31 7.24
C PRO A 107 3.88 35.88 8.66
N GLU A 108 5.18 35.76 8.93
CA GLU A 108 5.73 35.33 10.25
C GLU A 108 5.20 36.16 11.42
N GLN A 109 4.95 37.45 11.20
CA GLN A 109 4.44 38.39 12.20
C GLN A 109 3.06 38.01 12.76
N LEU A 110 2.24 37.30 11.97
CA LEU A 110 0.90 36.85 12.34
C LEU A 110 0.87 35.41 12.82
N MET A 111 1.94 34.64 12.59
CA MET A 111 1.95 33.20 12.89
C MET A 111 1.71 32.91 14.36
N THR A 112 2.25 33.72 15.27
CA THR A 112 2.02 33.56 16.72
C THR A 112 0.55 33.76 17.10
N LEU A 113 -0.10 34.80 16.58
CA LEU A 113 -1.54 35.05 16.82
C LEU A 113 -2.40 33.95 16.19
N ALA A 114 -2.06 33.53 14.96
CA ALA A 114 -2.76 32.47 14.25
C ALA A 114 -2.65 31.15 15.02
N LEU A 115 -1.47 30.84 15.57
CA LEU A 115 -1.24 29.65 16.38
C LEU A 115 -2.08 29.69 17.66
N GLN A 116 -2.12 30.83 18.35
CA GLN A 116 -2.97 31.00 19.53
C GLN A 116 -4.47 30.81 19.21
N SER A 117 -4.95 31.38 18.09
CA SER A 117 -6.32 31.18 17.62
C SER A 117 -6.62 29.71 17.35
N PHE A 118 -5.76 29.03 16.58
CA PHE A 118 -5.97 27.63 16.23
C PHE A 118 -5.89 26.69 17.44
N VAL A 119 -4.98 26.95 18.38
CA VAL A 119 -4.91 26.22 19.65
C VAL A 119 -6.20 26.40 20.45
N CYS A 120 -6.74 27.61 20.56
CA CYS A 120 -8.03 27.84 21.25
C CYS A 120 -9.17 27.08 20.56
N CYS A 121 -9.33 27.21 19.24
CA CYS A 121 -10.39 26.53 18.50
C CYS A 121 -10.28 25.00 18.60
N LEU A 122 -9.07 24.45 18.46
CA LEU A 122 -8.84 23.02 18.58
C LEU A 122 -9.14 22.51 20.00
N ARG A 123 -8.74 23.26 21.03
CA ARG A 123 -9.03 22.90 22.42
C ARG A 123 -10.53 22.82 22.68
N GLU A 124 -11.34 23.70 22.09
CA GLU A 124 -12.81 23.60 22.20
C GLU A 124 -13.36 22.36 21.49
N GLU A 125 -12.85 22.01 20.30
CA GLU A 125 -13.27 20.77 19.61
C GLU A 125 -12.92 19.51 20.43
N LEU A 126 -11.78 19.49 21.14
CA LEU A 126 -11.35 18.36 21.99
C LEU A 126 -12.22 18.16 23.24
N LYS A 127 -12.96 19.19 23.68
CA LYS A 127 -13.89 19.10 24.82
C LYS A 127 -15.19 18.36 24.50
N THR A 128 -15.40 17.98 23.23
CA THR A 128 -16.60 17.27 22.79
C THR A 128 -16.85 16.03 23.63
N THR A 129 -18.10 15.85 24.06
CA THR A 129 -18.57 14.68 24.83
C THR A 129 -19.53 13.80 24.04
N ASP A 130 -20.05 14.28 22.90
CA ASP A 130 -20.93 13.53 22.02
C ASP A 130 -20.12 12.58 21.11
N VAL A 131 -20.35 11.27 21.28
CA VAL A 131 -19.68 10.20 20.54
C VAL A 131 -19.91 10.34 19.02
N TYR A 132 -21.08 10.82 18.58
CA TYR A 132 -21.38 10.98 17.17
C TYR A 132 -20.63 12.16 16.52
N LEU A 133 -20.11 13.08 17.33
CA LEU A 133 -19.26 14.18 16.87
C LEU A 133 -17.77 13.83 16.88
N TYR A 134 -17.35 12.73 17.53
CA TYR A 134 -15.94 12.32 17.57
C TYR A 134 -15.37 12.11 16.18
N ARG A 135 -16.18 11.57 15.26
CA ARG A 135 -15.76 11.38 13.87
C ARG A 135 -15.27 12.67 13.23
N LYS A 136 -15.97 13.79 13.45
CA LYS A 136 -15.60 15.12 12.96
C LYS A 136 -14.28 15.60 13.57
N VAL A 137 -14.12 15.43 14.88
CA VAL A 137 -12.90 15.87 15.60
C VAL A 137 -11.68 15.06 15.14
N LEU A 138 -11.81 13.74 15.00
CA LEU A 138 -10.74 12.86 14.47
C LEU A 138 -10.32 13.26 13.05
N ASP A 139 -11.29 13.55 12.20
CA ASP A 139 -11.10 14.03 10.84
C ASP A 139 -10.39 15.40 10.79
N ASN A 140 -10.70 16.29 11.74
CA ASN A 140 -10.03 17.56 11.95
C ASN A 140 -8.57 17.36 12.39
N LEU A 141 -8.31 16.48 13.35
CA LEU A 141 -6.95 16.13 13.80
C LEU A 141 -6.11 15.57 12.65
N ALA A 142 -6.67 14.65 11.85
CA ALA A 142 -6.00 14.12 10.66
C ALA A 142 -5.68 15.23 9.65
N SER A 143 -6.64 16.13 9.38
CA SER A 143 -6.47 17.24 8.45
C SER A 143 -5.39 18.21 8.90
N CYS A 144 -5.28 18.47 10.21
CA CYS A 144 -4.23 19.31 10.79
C CYS A 144 -2.81 18.74 10.59
N MET A 145 -2.68 17.41 10.47
CA MET A 145 -1.38 16.75 10.32
C MET A 145 -0.94 16.59 8.85
N VAL A 146 -1.81 16.85 7.87
CA VAL A 146 -1.54 16.64 6.44
C VAL A 146 -1.34 17.99 5.74
N ASP A 147 -0.10 18.28 5.34
CA ASP A 147 0.28 19.46 4.56
C ASP A 147 -0.16 20.82 5.16
N PHE A 148 -0.33 20.88 6.48
CA PHE A 148 -0.75 22.08 7.22
C PHE A 148 0.19 22.34 8.40
N SER A 149 1.10 23.31 8.28
CA SER A 149 2.13 23.59 9.29
C SER A 149 1.56 24.21 10.56
N LEU A 150 0.61 25.14 10.41
CA LEU A 150 -0.09 25.77 11.53
C LEU A 150 -0.93 24.73 12.32
N GLY A 151 -1.61 23.82 11.61
CA GLY A 151 -2.34 22.72 12.23
C GLY A 151 -1.43 21.77 13.02
N ARG A 152 -0.30 21.36 12.42
CA ARG A 152 0.71 20.54 13.09
C ARG A 152 1.27 21.21 14.35
N ALA A 153 1.60 22.50 14.27
CA ALA A 153 2.08 23.27 15.42
C ALA A 153 1.03 23.37 16.53
N SER A 154 -0.25 23.51 16.16
CA SER A 154 -1.37 23.57 17.12
C SER A 154 -1.54 22.23 17.87
N ILE A 155 -1.44 21.11 17.15
CA ILE A 155 -1.45 19.77 17.75
C ILE A 155 -0.22 19.58 18.65
N LYS A 156 0.98 20.03 18.22
CA LYS A 156 2.20 19.94 19.04
C LYS A 156 2.04 20.67 20.38
N ASN A 157 1.35 21.81 20.41
CA ASN A 157 1.06 22.57 21.63
C ASN A 157 0.01 21.93 22.54
N LEU A 158 -0.91 21.14 21.97
CA LEU A 158 -1.99 20.46 22.69
C LEU A 158 -1.79 18.94 22.74
N PHE A 159 -0.53 18.49 22.70
CA PHE A 159 -0.22 17.08 22.45
C PHE A 159 -0.82 16.16 23.51
N GLU A 160 -0.74 16.56 24.78
CA GLU A 160 -1.33 15.83 25.90
C GLU A 160 -2.86 15.77 25.80
N GLU A 161 -3.53 16.90 25.59
CA GLU A 161 -4.99 16.95 25.48
C GLU A 161 -5.50 16.15 24.27
N VAL A 162 -4.76 16.15 23.17
CA VAL A 162 -5.06 15.35 21.98
C VAL A 162 -4.95 13.85 22.28
N LEU A 163 -3.91 13.41 22.98
CA LEU A 163 -3.76 12.00 23.36
C LEU A 163 -4.86 11.54 24.31
N GLN A 164 -5.22 12.38 25.29
CA GLN A 164 -6.33 12.11 26.22
C GLN A 164 -7.66 12.01 25.48
N PHE A 165 -7.93 12.90 24.53
CA PHE A 165 -9.11 12.82 23.67
C PHE A 165 -9.14 11.53 22.85
N LEU A 166 -8.01 11.12 22.26
CA LEU A 166 -7.94 9.87 21.50
C LEU A 166 -8.23 8.66 22.37
N GLN A 167 -7.61 8.57 23.55
CA GLN A 167 -7.87 7.51 24.51
C GLN A 167 -9.37 7.45 24.83
N LYS A 168 -9.96 8.59 25.19
CA LYS A 168 -11.39 8.68 25.49
C LYS A 168 -12.24 8.23 24.31
N SER A 169 -11.95 8.73 23.11
CA SER A 169 -12.72 8.42 21.90
C SER A 169 -12.72 6.92 21.56
N LEU A 170 -11.59 6.23 21.73
CA LEU A 170 -11.49 4.79 21.48
C LEU A 170 -12.36 3.99 22.45
N ILE A 171 -12.35 4.35 23.73
CA ILE A 171 -13.12 3.68 24.78
C ILE A 171 -14.62 3.92 24.59
N ASP A 172 -15.01 5.18 24.40
CA ASP A 172 -16.42 5.56 24.30
C ASP A 172 -17.06 4.99 23.01
N ILE A 173 -16.36 5.04 21.87
CA ILE A 173 -16.86 4.44 20.61
C ILE A 173 -16.99 2.92 20.74
N GLN A 174 -16.05 2.23 21.41
CA GLN A 174 -16.15 0.79 21.62
C GLN A 174 -17.34 0.44 22.51
N GLU A 175 -17.53 1.17 23.60
CA GLU A 175 -18.63 0.91 24.53
C GLU A 175 -19.99 1.18 23.86
N GLU A 176 -20.12 2.28 23.11
CA GLU A 176 -21.31 2.57 22.32
C GLU A 176 -21.59 1.46 21.29
N ASN A 177 -20.55 0.94 20.64
CA ASN A 177 -20.69 -0.18 19.69
C ASN A 177 -21.16 -1.48 20.37
N ARG A 178 -20.75 -1.72 21.62
CA ARG A 178 -21.18 -2.86 22.42
C ARG A 178 -22.63 -2.71 22.88
N GLN A 179 -23.05 -1.50 23.24
CA GLN A 179 -24.43 -1.21 23.65
C GLN A 179 -25.43 -1.33 22.49
N ASN A 180 -25.01 -0.98 21.26
CA ASN A 180 -25.82 -1.08 20.06
C ASN A 180 -25.77 -2.48 19.38
N HIS A 181 -25.49 -3.54 20.15
CA HIS A 181 -25.42 -4.90 19.62
C HIS A 181 -26.74 -5.31 18.94
N GLY A 182 -26.64 -5.75 17.68
CA GLY A 182 -27.78 -6.13 16.85
C GLY A 182 -28.22 -5.06 15.85
N ASN A 183 -27.80 -3.79 16.02
CA ASN A 183 -28.01 -2.76 15.00
C ASN A 183 -26.82 -2.70 14.05
N HIS A 184 -26.80 -3.58 13.05
CA HIS A 184 -25.65 -3.75 12.14
C HIS A 184 -25.22 -2.46 11.42
N ILE A 185 -26.15 -1.54 11.12
CA ILE A 185 -25.83 -0.28 10.45
C ILE A 185 -25.03 0.63 11.38
N VAL A 186 -25.53 0.85 12.60
CA VAL A 186 -24.86 1.69 13.61
C VAL A 186 -23.54 1.06 14.03
N GLN A 187 -23.49 -0.26 14.24
CA GLN A 187 -22.26 -0.95 14.58
C GLN A 187 -21.19 -0.82 13.49
N THR A 188 -21.57 -0.98 12.22
CA THR A 188 -20.63 -0.81 11.10
C THR A 188 -20.07 0.61 11.06
N GLN A 189 -20.92 1.62 11.32
CA GLN A 189 -20.50 3.02 11.38
C GLN A 189 -19.53 3.26 12.55
N LEU A 190 -19.87 2.80 13.76
CA LEU A 190 -19.01 2.95 14.94
C LEU A 190 -17.68 2.20 14.79
N MET A 191 -17.68 1.01 14.20
CA MET A 191 -16.44 0.28 13.87
C MET A 191 -15.58 1.03 12.85
N HIS A 192 -16.19 1.75 11.90
CA HIS A 192 -15.45 2.62 10.99
C HIS A 192 -14.89 3.87 11.69
N ASP A 193 -15.63 4.44 12.63
CA ASP A 193 -15.17 5.58 13.43
C ASP A 193 -14.01 5.16 14.36
N LEU A 194 -14.10 3.96 14.94
CA LEU A 194 -13.03 3.30 15.70
C LEU A 194 -11.78 3.08 14.84
N LEU A 195 -11.95 2.55 13.62
CA LEU A 195 -10.85 2.38 12.65
C LEU A 195 -10.10 3.69 12.42
N ILE A 196 -10.83 4.81 12.33
CA ILE A 196 -10.21 6.11 12.08
C ILE A 196 -9.53 6.65 13.33
N ALA A 197 -10.13 6.49 14.50
CA ALA A 197 -9.50 6.84 15.76
C ALA A 197 -8.12 6.15 15.93
N ILE A 198 -8.02 4.86 15.60
CA ILE A 198 -6.75 4.12 15.61
C ILE A 198 -5.77 4.72 14.59
N LYS A 199 -6.21 5.01 13.35
CA LYS A 199 -5.35 5.60 12.32
C LYS A 199 -4.84 7.00 12.68
N VAL A 200 -5.68 7.83 13.30
CA VAL A 200 -5.28 9.16 13.78
C VAL A 200 -4.25 9.04 14.89
N SER A 201 -4.46 8.09 15.83
CA SER A 201 -3.50 7.80 16.90
C SER A 201 -2.14 7.37 16.32
N MET A 202 -2.12 6.45 15.35
CA MET A 202 -0.90 6.04 14.65
C MET A 202 -0.23 7.21 13.92
N MET A 203 -1.01 8.04 13.24
CA MET A 203 -0.48 9.19 12.49
C MET A 203 0.22 10.20 13.40
N LEU A 204 -0.33 10.44 14.59
CA LEU A 204 0.26 11.35 15.57
C LEU A 204 1.60 10.81 16.09
N VAL A 205 1.66 9.54 16.48
CA VAL A 205 2.90 8.90 16.92
C VAL A 205 3.97 8.93 15.83
N GLN A 206 3.62 8.64 14.58
CA GLN A 206 4.56 8.66 13.46
C GLN A 206 5.07 10.07 13.11
N LYS A 207 4.22 11.09 13.20
CA LYS A 207 4.56 12.44 12.73
C LYS A 207 5.11 13.36 13.82
N LEU A 208 4.93 13.01 15.09
CA LEU A 208 5.39 13.78 16.25
C LEU A 208 6.38 12.97 17.10
N GLN A 209 7.24 12.17 16.46
CA GLN A 209 8.28 11.39 17.14
C GLN A 209 9.19 12.28 18.00
N GLU A 210 9.45 13.53 17.61
CA GLU A 210 10.23 14.49 18.42
C GLU A 210 9.64 14.75 19.82
N ASN A 211 8.32 14.67 19.98
CA ASN A 211 7.66 14.84 21.28
C ASN A 211 7.76 13.58 22.15
N ILE A 212 8.09 12.45 21.51
CA ILE A 212 8.22 11.12 22.09
C ILE A 212 9.71 10.78 22.28
N GLN A 213 10.63 11.53 21.64
CA GLN A 213 12.07 11.29 21.73
C GLN A 213 12.72 12.36 22.61
N GLY A 214 13.12 11.96 23.82
CA GLY A 214 13.81 12.80 24.81
C GLY A 214 13.22 12.62 26.21
N GLY A 215 14.05 12.23 27.18
CA GLY A 215 13.66 11.62 28.47
C GLY A 215 12.70 12.36 29.42
N LEU A 216 12.04 13.45 29.02
CA LEU A 216 11.02 14.13 29.84
C LEU A 216 9.68 13.35 29.94
N TRP A 217 9.37 12.49 28.98
CA TRP A 217 8.13 11.69 28.95
C TRP A 217 8.24 10.31 29.63
N GLU A 218 9.46 9.85 29.91
CA GLU A 218 9.77 8.49 30.43
C GLU A 218 9.46 8.32 31.92
N HIS A 219 9.08 9.40 32.62
CA HIS A 219 8.55 9.26 33.97
C HIS A 219 7.21 8.52 33.89
N HIS A 220 7.10 7.38 34.57
CA HIS A 220 5.87 6.57 34.64
C HIS A 220 4.63 7.35 35.13
N GLU A 221 4.83 8.51 35.74
CA GLU A 221 3.78 9.43 36.22
C GLU A 221 3.35 10.46 35.17
N SER A 222 4.02 10.55 34.02
CA SER A 222 3.64 11.43 32.91
C SER A 222 2.29 11.02 32.34
N SER A 223 1.38 11.98 32.20
CA SER A 223 0.08 11.81 31.57
C SER A 223 0.19 11.36 30.10
N VAL A 224 1.26 11.78 29.41
CA VAL A 224 1.57 11.35 28.04
C VAL A 224 1.88 9.85 28.02
N TRP A 225 2.72 9.38 28.96
CA TRP A 225 3.05 7.95 29.08
C TRP A 225 1.81 7.11 29.38
N GLN A 226 0.97 7.55 30.32
CA GLN A 226 -0.27 6.87 30.66
C GLN A 226 -1.24 6.80 29.46
N SER A 227 -1.35 7.89 28.70
CA SER A 227 -2.17 7.93 27.49
C SER A 227 -1.65 6.96 26.42
N MET A 228 -0.33 6.92 26.20
CA MET A 228 0.31 5.98 25.27
C MET A 228 0.07 4.52 25.67
N CYS A 229 0.26 4.17 26.94
CA CYS A 229 -0.09 2.84 27.46
C CYS A 229 -1.57 2.52 27.24
N SER A 230 -2.48 3.47 27.49
CA SER A 230 -3.92 3.26 27.31
C SER A 230 -4.32 3.06 25.85
N LEU A 231 -3.71 3.80 24.92
CA LEU A 231 -3.89 3.64 23.48
C LEU A 231 -3.37 2.27 22.99
N LEU A 232 -2.21 1.84 23.49
CA LEU A 232 -1.65 0.52 23.20
C LEU A 232 -2.53 -0.61 23.77
N LYS A 233 -3.04 -0.45 25.00
CA LYS A 233 -3.98 -1.40 25.62
C LYS A 233 -5.27 -1.52 24.81
N SER A 234 -5.83 -0.39 24.40
CA SER A 234 -7.04 -0.34 23.56
C SER A 234 -6.80 -1.04 22.23
N SER A 235 -5.69 -0.73 21.56
CA SER A 235 -5.29 -1.39 20.30
C SER A 235 -5.12 -2.90 20.47
N THR A 236 -4.52 -3.33 21.58
CA THR A 236 -4.38 -4.75 21.91
C THR A 236 -5.73 -5.43 22.10
N ASN A 237 -6.65 -4.79 22.83
CA ASN A 237 -8.01 -5.33 23.02
C ASN A 237 -8.78 -5.44 21.71
N PHE A 238 -8.70 -4.43 20.84
CA PHE A 238 -9.35 -4.45 19.52
C PHE A 238 -8.79 -5.52 18.59
N LEU A 239 -7.49 -5.79 18.69
CA LEU A 239 -6.84 -6.87 17.95
C LEU A 239 -7.35 -8.25 18.39
N MET A 240 -7.56 -8.45 19.70
CA MET A 240 -8.06 -9.71 20.28
C MET A 240 -9.57 -9.91 20.09
N ASP A 241 -10.33 -8.86 19.82
CA ASP A 241 -11.79 -8.93 19.70
C ASP A 241 -12.22 -9.42 18.31
N ALA A 242 -12.63 -10.70 18.24
CA ALA A 242 -13.11 -11.35 17.02
C ALA A 242 -14.45 -10.81 16.50
N THR A 243 -15.18 -10.01 17.28
CA THR A 243 -16.47 -9.43 16.87
C THR A 243 -16.33 -8.17 16.02
N LEU A 244 -15.15 -7.55 16.02
CA LEU A 244 -14.85 -6.35 15.24
C LEU A 244 -14.55 -6.71 13.78
N LEU A 245 -14.72 -5.71 12.89
CA LEU A 245 -14.33 -5.85 11.49
C LEU A 245 -12.84 -6.21 11.37
N GLN A 246 -12.51 -7.09 10.42
CA GLN A 246 -11.14 -7.49 10.10
C GLN A 246 -10.22 -6.28 9.83
N THR A 247 -10.75 -5.19 9.25
CA THR A 247 -10.01 -3.95 9.00
C THR A 247 -9.61 -3.21 10.27
N VAL A 248 -10.45 -3.24 11.31
CA VAL A 248 -10.15 -2.71 12.64
C VAL A 248 -9.06 -3.56 13.29
N GLN A 249 -9.20 -4.89 13.28
CA GLN A 249 -8.19 -5.81 13.83
C GLN A 249 -6.84 -5.66 13.12
N THR A 250 -6.86 -5.63 11.78
CA THR A 250 -5.64 -5.46 10.97
C THR A 250 -4.93 -4.15 11.32
N THR A 251 -5.68 -3.04 11.42
CA THR A 251 -5.11 -1.73 11.75
C THR A 251 -4.64 -1.67 13.21
N SER A 252 -5.33 -2.36 14.11
CA SER A 252 -4.92 -2.51 15.51
C SER A 252 -3.59 -3.27 15.63
N GLY A 253 -3.39 -4.33 14.82
CA GLY A 253 -2.10 -5.03 14.73
C GLY A 253 -0.96 -4.12 14.26
N LEU A 254 -1.23 -3.21 13.31
CA LEU A 254 -0.27 -2.17 12.93
C LEU A 254 0.01 -1.20 14.09
N ALA A 255 -1.05 -0.75 14.78
CA ALA A 255 -0.94 0.19 15.88
C ALA A 255 -0.13 -0.39 17.05
N VAL A 256 -0.40 -1.64 17.46
CA VAL A 256 0.33 -2.34 18.53
C VAL A 256 1.83 -2.31 18.27
N ILE A 257 2.28 -2.73 17.08
CA ILE A 257 3.71 -2.74 16.75
C ILE A 257 4.28 -1.32 16.68
N LEU A 258 3.54 -0.34 16.16
CA LEU A 258 3.99 1.04 16.10
C LEU A 258 4.18 1.65 17.51
N PHE A 259 3.23 1.43 18.42
CA PHE A 259 3.33 1.90 19.80
C PHE A 259 4.47 1.21 20.54
N ILE A 260 4.62 -0.11 20.40
CA ILE A 260 5.76 -0.85 20.98
C ILE A 260 7.08 -0.30 20.42
N LYS A 261 7.19 -0.11 19.10
CA LYS A 261 8.38 0.51 18.47
C LYS A 261 8.70 1.89 19.03
N ALA A 262 7.67 2.68 19.34
CA ALA A 262 7.85 4.04 19.85
C ALA A 262 8.19 4.09 21.35
N MET A 263 7.86 3.06 22.13
CA MET A 263 7.96 3.05 23.59
C MET A 263 9.03 2.10 24.16
N TYR A 264 9.49 1.12 23.37
CA TYR A 264 10.37 0.07 23.85
C TYR A 264 11.84 0.49 23.75
N GLU A 265 12.53 0.42 24.89
CA GLU A 265 13.97 0.64 25.03
C GLU A 265 14.57 -0.56 25.79
N PRO A 266 15.73 -1.10 25.37
CA PRO A 266 16.57 -0.67 24.25
C PRO A 266 16.02 -1.08 22.87
N VAL A 267 16.19 -0.21 21.87
CA VAL A 267 15.68 -0.43 20.48
C VAL A 267 16.23 -1.71 19.85
N GLU A 268 17.44 -2.15 20.22
CA GLU A 268 18.11 -3.35 19.68
C GLU A 268 17.41 -4.66 20.07
N GLU A 269 16.68 -4.67 21.18
CA GLU A 269 15.93 -5.84 21.67
C GLU A 269 14.50 -5.91 21.11
N LEU A 270 14.00 -4.82 20.52
CA LEU A 270 12.66 -4.76 19.94
C LEU A 270 12.35 -5.93 18.98
N PRO A 271 13.23 -6.31 18.03
CA PRO A 271 12.92 -7.41 17.13
C PRO A 271 12.79 -8.76 17.85
N SER A 272 13.57 -8.97 18.92
CA SER A 272 13.51 -10.18 19.73
C SER A 272 12.19 -10.28 20.51
N LEU A 273 11.74 -9.17 21.10
CA LEU A 273 10.43 -9.09 21.77
C LEU A 273 9.29 -9.41 20.80
N VAL A 274 9.31 -8.82 19.61
CA VAL A 274 8.26 -9.05 18.60
C VAL A 274 8.30 -10.49 18.11
N SER A 275 9.49 -11.09 17.97
CA SER A 275 9.64 -12.52 17.63
C SER A 275 9.01 -13.39 18.71
N ASP A 276 9.33 -13.13 19.98
CA ASP A 276 8.76 -13.90 21.10
C ASP A 276 7.23 -13.74 21.20
N LEU A 277 6.70 -12.56 20.90
CA LEU A 277 5.26 -12.30 20.82
C LEU A 277 4.60 -13.17 19.74
N LEU A 278 5.18 -13.24 18.55
CA LEU A 278 4.63 -14.01 17.42
C LEU A 278 4.68 -15.52 17.65
N LEU A 279 5.70 -15.98 18.39
CA LEU A 279 5.92 -17.39 18.71
C LEU A 279 5.23 -17.83 20.01
N GLY A 280 4.61 -16.91 20.76
CA GLY A 280 3.99 -17.22 22.06
C GLY A 280 4.99 -17.58 23.16
N SER A 281 6.25 -17.15 23.03
CA SER A 281 7.37 -17.48 23.93
C SER A 281 7.73 -16.36 24.92
N VAL A 282 6.92 -15.30 24.99
CA VAL A 282 7.19 -14.15 25.88
C VAL A 282 7.23 -14.59 27.34
N LYS A 283 8.40 -14.42 27.98
CA LYS A 283 8.57 -14.66 29.42
C LYS A 283 8.28 -13.38 30.19
N PRO A 284 7.28 -13.35 31.10
CA PRO A 284 6.93 -12.14 31.86
C PRO A 284 8.08 -11.55 32.68
N ALA A 285 9.05 -12.37 33.09
CA ALA A 285 10.22 -11.92 33.87
C ALA A 285 11.29 -11.20 33.03
N GLY A 286 11.25 -11.32 31.70
CA GLY A 286 12.25 -10.74 30.79
C GLY A 286 11.80 -9.47 30.07
N VAL A 287 10.58 -9.00 30.33
CA VAL A 287 10.00 -7.83 29.65
C VAL A 287 9.64 -6.72 30.66
N PRO A 288 9.61 -5.45 30.23
CA PRO A 288 9.25 -4.34 31.11
C PRO A 288 7.86 -4.50 31.74
N VAL A 289 7.71 -4.07 33.00
CA VAL A 289 6.44 -4.18 33.75
C VAL A 289 5.28 -3.49 33.05
N TRP A 290 5.54 -2.34 32.41
CA TRP A 290 4.53 -1.61 31.63
C TRP A 290 4.02 -2.41 30.43
N PHE A 291 4.88 -3.24 29.83
CA PHE A 291 4.52 -4.07 28.69
C PHE A 291 3.56 -5.18 29.13
N VAL A 292 3.87 -5.85 30.23
CA VAL A 292 3.00 -6.91 30.79
C VAL A 292 1.64 -6.34 31.21
N SER A 293 1.60 -5.16 31.84
CA SER A 293 0.34 -4.55 32.28
C SER A 293 -0.54 -4.07 31.12
N THR A 294 0.07 -3.72 29.99
CA THR A 294 -0.61 -3.14 28.82
C THR A 294 -0.97 -4.19 27.77
N CYS A 295 -0.03 -5.08 27.47
CA CYS A 295 -0.09 -6.10 26.42
C CYS A 295 -0.18 -7.52 26.98
N GLY A 296 -0.52 -7.70 28.27
CA GLY A 296 -0.55 -9.01 28.93
C GLY A 296 -1.42 -10.06 28.23
N THR A 297 -2.50 -9.63 27.55
CA THR A 297 -3.35 -10.51 26.74
C THR A 297 -2.65 -11.06 25.49
N LEU A 298 -1.55 -10.45 25.05
CA LEU A 298 -0.70 -10.96 23.96
C LEU A 298 0.42 -11.86 24.45
N CYS A 299 0.67 -11.93 25.75
CA CYS A 299 1.75 -12.72 26.35
C CYS A 299 1.30 -14.16 26.68
N THR A 300 0.23 -14.64 26.05
CA THR A 300 -0.31 -15.99 26.25
C THR A 300 0.38 -16.99 25.34
N GLU A 301 0.56 -18.23 25.80
CA GLU A 301 1.20 -19.31 25.02
C GLU A 301 0.47 -19.63 23.71
N GLN A 302 -0.84 -19.39 23.63
CA GLN A 302 -1.65 -19.63 22.42
C GLN A 302 -2.39 -18.35 22.01
N LEU A 303 -1.87 -17.69 20.97
CA LEU A 303 -2.52 -16.56 20.34
C LEU A 303 -3.47 -17.03 19.22
N PRO A 304 -4.65 -16.40 19.06
CA PRO A 304 -5.50 -16.66 17.91
C PRO A 304 -4.77 -16.43 16.58
N ASP A 305 -5.08 -17.24 15.58
CA ASP A 305 -4.45 -17.17 14.25
C ASP A 305 -4.61 -15.81 13.58
N SER A 306 -5.77 -15.18 13.75
CA SER A 306 -6.05 -13.82 13.27
C SER A 306 -5.11 -12.78 13.89
N VAL A 307 -4.85 -12.92 15.19
CA VAL A 307 -3.98 -12.02 15.96
C VAL A 307 -2.54 -12.18 15.51
N ARG A 308 -2.04 -13.42 15.41
CA ARG A 308 -0.70 -13.71 14.87
C ARG A 308 -0.53 -13.15 13.47
N LEU A 309 -1.51 -13.35 12.59
CA LEU A 309 -1.50 -12.83 11.22
C LEU A 309 -1.39 -11.30 11.16
N PHE A 310 -2.18 -10.57 11.95
CA PHE A 310 -2.17 -9.11 11.93
C PHE A 310 -0.99 -8.50 12.69
N LEU A 311 -0.41 -9.21 13.67
CA LEU A 311 0.88 -8.83 14.26
C LEU A 311 2.03 -9.00 13.26
N CYS A 312 2.05 -10.08 12.48
CA CYS A 312 3.01 -10.22 11.37
C CYS A 312 2.89 -9.05 10.38
N HIS A 313 1.65 -8.66 10.04
CA HIS A 313 1.42 -7.48 9.20
C HIS A 313 1.97 -6.20 9.84
N GLY A 314 1.72 -6.01 11.14
CA GLY A 314 2.26 -4.90 11.92
C GLY A 314 3.78 -4.84 11.91
N ALA A 315 4.44 -5.96 12.20
CA ALA A 315 5.89 -6.08 12.21
C ALA A 315 6.47 -5.69 10.84
N LEU A 316 5.93 -6.27 9.77
CA LEU A 316 6.40 -6.03 8.41
C LEU A 316 6.20 -4.57 7.95
N ALA A 317 5.12 -3.91 8.37
CA ALA A 317 4.79 -2.57 7.90
C ALA A 317 5.40 -1.45 8.75
N MET A 318 5.57 -1.65 10.07
CA MET A 318 5.96 -0.59 11.00
C MET A 318 7.46 -0.62 11.36
N LEU A 319 8.12 -1.77 11.24
CA LEU A 319 9.56 -1.91 11.48
C LEU A 319 10.38 -1.57 10.22
N GLU A 320 11.66 -1.27 10.42
CA GLU A 320 12.57 -0.83 9.35
C GLU A 320 13.45 -1.97 8.86
N TRP A 321 13.10 -2.51 7.70
CA TRP A 321 13.80 -3.67 7.10
C TRP A 321 14.95 -3.27 6.16
N LYS A 322 15.25 -1.97 6.02
CA LYS A 322 16.28 -1.46 5.11
C LYS A 322 17.54 -1.11 5.89
N ASN A 323 18.69 -1.15 5.21
CA ASN A 323 19.99 -0.68 5.70
C ASN A 323 20.52 -1.43 6.95
N GLY A 324 19.96 -2.58 7.30
CA GLY A 324 20.45 -3.40 8.40
C GLY A 324 20.24 -2.79 9.79
N SER A 325 19.30 -1.83 9.93
CA SER A 325 19.08 -1.09 11.17
C SER A 325 18.71 -1.95 12.39
N MET A 326 18.13 -3.13 12.17
CA MET A 326 17.71 -4.05 13.23
C MET A 326 18.71 -5.19 13.52
N GLY A 327 19.85 -5.22 12.84
CA GLY A 327 20.89 -6.25 13.03
C GLY A 327 20.41 -7.69 12.89
N GLU A 328 21.13 -8.64 13.49
CA GLU A 328 20.82 -10.08 13.42
C GLU A 328 19.48 -10.44 14.06
N ASN A 329 19.05 -9.71 15.10
CA ASN A 329 17.74 -9.90 15.72
C ASN A 329 16.60 -9.59 14.73
N GLY A 330 16.76 -8.55 13.90
CA GLY A 330 15.82 -8.23 12.82
C GLY A 330 15.77 -9.31 11.76
N GLU A 331 16.92 -9.88 11.38
CA GLU A 331 17.00 -10.98 10.43
C GLU A 331 16.31 -12.24 10.96
N LYS A 332 16.54 -12.57 12.24
CA LYS A 332 15.84 -13.65 12.92
C LYS A 332 14.32 -13.43 12.91
N LEU A 333 13.87 -12.24 13.31
CA LEU A 333 12.44 -11.89 13.29
C LEU A 333 11.83 -12.06 11.89
N LEU A 334 12.54 -11.65 10.83
CA LEU A 334 12.07 -11.83 9.45
C LEU A 334 11.83 -13.30 9.11
N LEU A 335 12.72 -14.20 9.56
CA LEU A 335 12.60 -15.64 9.36
C LEU A 335 11.48 -16.25 10.23
N ASP A 336 11.31 -15.77 11.46
CA ASP A 336 10.24 -16.21 12.34
C ASP A 336 8.86 -15.81 11.79
N ILE A 337 8.74 -14.60 11.22
CA ILE A 337 7.50 -14.13 10.57
C ILE A 337 7.08 -15.07 9.44
N VAL A 338 7.99 -15.48 8.55
CA VAL A 338 7.61 -16.40 7.45
C VAL A 338 7.26 -17.78 7.96
N SER A 339 7.97 -18.28 8.98
CA SER A 339 7.61 -19.55 9.63
C SER A 339 6.18 -19.51 10.18
N VAL A 340 5.83 -18.42 10.88
CA VAL A 340 4.47 -18.19 11.38
C VAL A 340 3.47 -18.11 10.23
N LEU A 341 3.72 -17.31 9.20
CA LEU A 341 2.80 -17.18 8.05
C LEU A 341 2.58 -18.52 7.32
N LEU A 342 3.61 -19.34 7.17
CA LEU A 342 3.51 -20.66 6.55
C LEU A 342 2.71 -21.63 7.43
N SER A 343 2.91 -21.62 8.75
CA SER A 343 2.08 -22.43 9.67
C SER A 343 0.59 -22.06 9.56
N LEU A 344 0.29 -20.76 9.55
CA LEU A 344 -1.07 -20.24 9.41
C LEU A 344 -1.71 -20.59 8.07
N SER A 345 -0.92 -20.76 7.00
CA SER A 345 -1.45 -21.13 5.68
C SER A 345 -2.08 -22.52 5.66
N SER A 346 -1.64 -23.41 6.54
CA SER A 346 -2.22 -24.76 6.68
C SER A 346 -3.49 -24.81 7.55
N GLU A 347 -3.64 -23.82 8.44
CA GLU A 347 -4.70 -23.77 9.46
C GLU A 347 -5.89 -22.91 9.01
N LEU A 348 -5.64 -21.81 8.30
CA LEU A 348 -6.65 -20.83 7.90
C LEU A 348 -7.41 -21.26 6.63
N LYS A 349 -8.67 -21.70 6.81
CA LYS A 349 -9.56 -22.11 5.70
C LYS A 349 -10.48 -21.00 5.19
N GLU A 350 -10.57 -19.87 5.90
CA GLU A 350 -11.45 -18.77 5.52
C GLU A 350 -10.90 -17.95 4.36
N SER A 351 -11.77 -17.62 3.39
CA SER A 351 -11.40 -16.96 2.13
C SER A 351 -10.86 -15.53 2.33
N SER A 352 -11.40 -14.78 3.30
CA SER A 352 -10.93 -13.46 3.71
C SER A 352 -9.54 -13.52 4.37
N MET A 353 -9.29 -14.55 5.16
CA MET A 353 -8.02 -14.77 5.84
C MET A 353 -6.93 -15.23 4.88
N ALA A 354 -7.26 -16.10 3.91
CA ALA A 354 -6.35 -16.47 2.82
C ALA A 354 -5.92 -15.26 1.97
N THR A 355 -6.84 -14.32 1.72
CA THR A 355 -6.52 -13.07 1.01
C THR A 355 -5.57 -12.19 1.84
N SER A 356 -5.82 -12.05 3.14
CA SER A 356 -4.92 -11.33 4.04
C SER A 356 -3.55 -11.99 4.15
N LEU A 357 -3.48 -13.32 4.29
CA LEU A 357 -2.23 -14.07 4.38
C LEU A 357 -1.39 -13.93 3.11
N SER A 358 -1.98 -14.17 1.94
CA SER A 358 -1.27 -14.00 0.66
C SER A 358 -0.72 -12.58 0.49
N ARG A 359 -1.49 -11.55 0.87
CA ARG A 359 -1.03 -10.15 0.86
C ARG A 359 0.12 -9.91 1.84
N ILE A 360 0.05 -10.46 3.05
CA ILE A 360 1.10 -10.28 4.07
C ILE A 360 2.36 -11.02 3.67
N LEU A 361 2.26 -12.22 3.09
CA LEU A 361 3.40 -12.96 2.55
C LEU A 361 4.06 -12.22 1.37
N ALA A 362 3.27 -11.56 0.52
CA ALA A 362 3.81 -10.65 -0.50
C ALA A 362 4.56 -9.45 0.13
N ILE A 363 4.04 -8.86 1.19
CA ILE A 363 4.77 -7.81 1.94
C ILE A 363 6.07 -8.39 2.51
N TRP A 364 6.03 -9.58 3.10
CA TRP A 364 7.22 -10.27 3.62
C TRP A 364 8.29 -10.43 2.55
N THR A 365 7.95 -10.91 1.35
CA THR A 365 8.94 -11.04 0.26
C THR A 365 9.57 -9.71 -0.14
N ASN A 366 8.82 -8.60 -0.10
CA ASN A 366 9.38 -7.27 -0.34
C ASN A 366 10.30 -6.81 0.80
N SER A 367 9.92 -7.05 2.05
CA SER A 367 10.76 -6.75 3.22
C SER A 367 12.04 -7.60 3.22
N ALA A 368 11.96 -8.87 2.82
CA ALA A 368 13.11 -9.76 2.68
C ALA A 368 14.08 -9.28 1.59
N LEU A 369 13.57 -8.86 0.43
CA LEU A 369 14.40 -8.25 -0.61
C LEU A 369 15.08 -6.97 -0.12
N ALA A 370 14.37 -6.13 0.64
CA ALA A 370 14.92 -4.91 1.22
C ALA A 370 16.02 -5.19 2.26
N ALA A 371 15.83 -6.21 3.12
CA ALA A 371 16.78 -6.61 4.13
C ALA A 371 18.06 -7.22 3.53
N LEU A 372 17.93 -7.96 2.42
CA LEU A 372 19.06 -8.63 1.76
C LEU A 372 20.13 -7.67 1.21
N ILE A 373 19.78 -6.43 0.88
CA ILE A 373 20.73 -5.44 0.33
C ILE A 373 21.88 -5.18 1.30
N SER A 374 21.59 -5.17 2.60
CA SER A 374 22.55 -4.93 3.69
C SER A 374 22.61 -6.10 4.66
N GLY A 375 22.11 -7.27 4.25
CA GLY A 375 21.93 -8.43 5.12
C GLY A 375 23.23 -9.19 5.34
N SER A 376 23.27 -9.93 6.45
CA SER A 376 24.38 -10.80 6.81
C SER A 376 24.53 -11.96 5.80
N PRO A 377 25.73 -12.58 5.73
CA PRO A 377 25.92 -13.80 4.96
C PRO A 377 24.97 -14.93 5.38
N ASN A 378 24.61 -14.99 6.67
CA ASN A 378 23.66 -15.99 7.19
C ASN A 378 22.28 -15.79 6.59
N LEU A 379 21.78 -14.55 6.57
CA LEU A 379 20.51 -14.22 5.91
C LEU A 379 20.54 -14.58 4.42
N LYS A 380 21.63 -14.26 3.71
CA LYS A 380 21.79 -14.65 2.30
C LYS A 380 21.70 -16.17 2.10
N ILE A 381 22.26 -16.97 3.01
CA ILE A 381 22.17 -18.45 2.96
C ILE A 381 20.72 -18.89 3.22
N LYS A 382 20.07 -18.34 4.25
CA LYS A 382 18.70 -18.69 4.65
C LYS A 382 17.62 -18.25 3.68
N LEU A 383 17.89 -17.23 2.86
CA LEU A 383 17.00 -16.76 1.79
C LEU A 383 17.48 -17.16 0.39
N ASN A 384 18.49 -18.02 0.29
CA ASN A 384 18.90 -18.57 -1.00
C ASN A 384 17.77 -19.47 -1.56
N GLY A 385 17.65 -19.57 -2.89
CA GLY A 385 16.66 -20.40 -3.55
C GLY A 385 16.71 -21.88 -3.16
N ASN A 386 17.87 -22.38 -2.73
CA ASN A 386 18.04 -23.76 -2.26
C ASN A 386 17.76 -23.94 -0.76
N SER A 387 17.34 -22.90 -0.05
CA SER A 387 16.99 -22.98 1.37
C SER A 387 15.59 -23.57 1.57
N ASP A 388 15.38 -24.19 2.74
CA ASP A 388 14.07 -24.71 3.14
C ASP A 388 13.01 -23.60 3.20
N VAL A 389 13.40 -22.39 3.61
CA VAL A 389 12.49 -21.24 3.72
C VAL A 389 11.92 -20.88 2.34
N ILE A 390 12.79 -20.69 1.34
CA ILE A 390 12.33 -20.38 -0.02
C ILE A 390 11.60 -21.58 -0.63
N GLY A 391 12.03 -22.80 -0.35
CA GLY A 391 11.34 -24.03 -0.77
C GLY A 391 9.89 -24.08 -0.27
N ASN A 392 9.65 -23.79 1.02
CA ASN A 392 8.31 -23.79 1.60
C ASN A 392 7.43 -22.65 1.04
N VAL A 393 8.00 -21.47 0.78
CA VAL A 393 7.24 -20.37 0.15
C VAL A 393 6.94 -20.69 -1.33
N LEU A 394 7.82 -21.38 -2.04
CA LEU A 394 7.54 -21.88 -3.39
C LEU A 394 6.40 -22.92 -3.36
N GLU A 395 6.38 -23.81 -2.37
CA GLU A 395 5.28 -24.77 -2.22
C GLU A 395 3.95 -24.07 -1.94
N TYR A 396 3.96 -23.01 -1.13
CA TYR A 396 2.80 -22.13 -0.98
C TYR A 396 2.35 -21.53 -2.34
N VAL A 397 3.27 -21.08 -3.18
CA VAL A 397 2.94 -20.56 -4.52
C VAL A 397 2.26 -21.63 -5.37
N TYR A 398 2.81 -22.84 -5.44
CA TYR A 398 2.25 -23.92 -6.26
C TYR A 398 0.88 -24.40 -5.79
N THR A 399 0.61 -24.30 -4.50
CA THR A 399 -0.69 -24.68 -3.94
C THR A 399 -1.76 -23.59 -4.15
N HIS A 400 -1.38 -22.31 -4.32
CA HIS A 400 -2.31 -21.17 -4.33
C HIS A 400 -2.38 -20.38 -5.64
N TRP A 401 -1.55 -20.69 -6.64
CA TRP A 401 -1.51 -19.96 -7.92
C TRP A 401 -2.79 -20.06 -8.78
N GLU A 402 -3.65 -21.05 -8.51
CA GLU A 402 -4.94 -21.27 -9.18
C GLU A 402 -6.12 -21.07 -8.23
N HIS A 403 -5.88 -20.39 -7.10
CA HIS A 403 -6.90 -20.10 -6.11
C HIS A 403 -8.11 -19.38 -6.75
N PRO A 404 -9.36 -19.68 -6.35
CA PRO A 404 -10.57 -19.09 -6.96
C PRO A 404 -10.61 -17.55 -6.85
N LEU A 405 -10.05 -16.99 -5.77
CA LEU A 405 -9.94 -15.54 -5.60
C LEU A 405 -8.79 -14.95 -6.41
N ASP A 406 -9.13 -13.96 -7.24
CA ASP A 406 -8.19 -13.25 -8.10
C ASP A 406 -7.09 -12.51 -7.33
N ALA A 407 -7.45 -11.91 -6.20
CA ALA A 407 -6.51 -11.24 -5.32
C ALA A 407 -5.37 -12.17 -4.89
N VAL A 408 -5.69 -13.42 -4.51
CA VAL A 408 -4.70 -14.43 -4.08
C VAL A 408 -3.79 -14.83 -5.25
N ARG A 409 -4.34 -15.01 -6.46
CA ARG A 409 -3.53 -15.31 -7.66
C ARG A 409 -2.55 -14.19 -7.97
N HIS A 410 -3.00 -12.94 -7.91
CA HIS A 410 -2.14 -11.77 -8.11
C HIS A 410 -1.02 -11.69 -7.06
N GLN A 411 -1.34 -11.91 -5.78
CA GLN A 411 -0.31 -11.96 -4.72
C GLN A 411 0.67 -13.11 -4.94
N THR A 412 0.19 -14.28 -5.36
CA THR A 412 1.02 -15.47 -5.60
C THR A 412 2.02 -15.24 -6.74
N LYS A 413 1.59 -14.60 -7.84
CA LYS A 413 2.50 -14.17 -8.93
C LYS A 413 3.57 -13.19 -8.41
N LEU A 414 3.18 -12.23 -7.58
CA LEU A 414 4.10 -11.26 -6.99
C LEU A 414 5.11 -11.91 -6.04
N ILE A 415 4.65 -12.81 -5.16
CA ILE A 415 5.50 -13.61 -4.27
C ILE A 415 6.53 -14.37 -5.11
N PHE A 416 6.09 -15.11 -6.12
CA PHE A 416 7.00 -15.86 -6.99
C PHE A 416 8.05 -14.97 -7.64
N LYS A 417 7.64 -13.84 -8.23
CA LYS A 417 8.57 -12.85 -8.82
C LYS A 417 9.60 -12.35 -7.80
N ASN A 418 9.17 -12.04 -6.59
CA ASN A 418 10.05 -11.57 -5.53
C ASN A 418 11.02 -12.67 -5.06
N LEU A 419 10.62 -13.95 -5.01
CA LEU A 419 11.52 -15.06 -4.69
C LEU A 419 12.66 -15.18 -5.71
N LEU A 420 12.36 -14.99 -7.01
CA LEU A 420 13.40 -14.99 -8.05
C LEU A 420 14.40 -13.83 -7.83
N GLN A 421 13.90 -12.65 -7.47
CA GLN A 421 14.74 -11.49 -7.17
C GLN A 421 15.57 -11.69 -5.91
N ILE A 422 14.98 -12.21 -4.83
CA ILE A 422 15.65 -12.58 -3.58
C ILE A 422 16.83 -13.48 -3.89
N HIS A 423 16.60 -14.58 -4.61
CA HIS A 423 17.67 -15.51 -4.94
C HIS A 423 18.76 -14.84 -5.78
N ARG A 424 18.38 -14.07 -6.81
CA ARG A 424 19.33 -13.31 -7.63
C ARG A 424 20.21 -12.37 -6.80
N THR A 425 19.63 -11.69 -5.81
CA THR A 425 20.38 -10.82 -4.89
C THR A 425 21.31 -11.64 -3.99
N THR A 426 20.93 -12.85 -3.58
CA THR A 426 21.80 -13.73 -2.78
C THR A 426 23.03 -14.22 -3.55
N ILE A 427 22.92 -14.37 -4.88
CA ILE A 427 23.99 -14.89 -5.75
C ILE A 427 24.71 -13.79 -6.55
N ALA A 428 24.40 -12.51 -6.35
CA ALA A 428 24.94 -11.41 -7.16
C ALA A 428 26.48 -11.30 -7.14
N ASP A 429 27.12 -11.86 -6.11
CA ASP A 429 28.58 -11.92 -5.95
C ASP A 429 29.21 -13.14 -6.64
N SER A 430 28.39 -14.08 -7.15
CA SER A 430 28.83 -15.30 -7.84
C SER A 430 28.74 -15.13 -9.36
N ASN A 431 29.83 -15.49 -10.04
CA ASN A 431 30.00 -15.25 -11.49
C ASN A 431 29.63 -16.48 -12.33
N GLU A 432 28.74 -17.34 -11.83
CA GLU A 432 28.34 -18.56 -12.54
C GLU A 432 27.40 -18.23 -13.71
N LYS A 433 27.72 -18.78 -14.88
CA LYS A 433 26.95 -18.55 -16.12
C LYS A 433 25.57 -19.20 -16.12
N SER A 434 25.36 -20.24 -15.31
CA SER A 434 24.09 -20.94 -15.16
C SER A 434 23.89 -21.29 -13.70
N ASP A 435 22.86 -20.72 -13.08
CA ASP A 435 22.53 -21.00 -11.69
C ASP A 435 21.67 -22.28 -11.58
N PRO A 436 22.09 -23.26 -10.76
CA PRO A 436 21.37 -24.54 -10.63
C PRO A 436 19.94 -24.42 -10.09
N PHE A 437 19.62 -23.38 -9.31
CA PHE A 437 18.28 -23.19 -8.79
C PHE A 437 17.31 -22.76 -9.90
N PHE A 438 17.70 -21.78 -10.73
CA PHE A 438 16.88 -21.37 -11.87
C PHE A 438 16.71 -22.51 -12.88
N GLU A 439 17.77 -23.29 -13.17
CA GLU A 439 17.66 -24.45 -14.05
C GLU A 439 16.65 -25.49 -13.53
N ARG A 440 16.71 -25.81 -12.23
CA ARG A 440 15.76 -26.73 -11.58
C ARG A 440 14.33 -26.20 -11.62
N LEU A 441 14.17 -24.89 -11.42
CA LEU A 441 12.86 -24.23 -11.40
C LEU A 441 12.22 -24.22 -12.80
N ILE A 442 13.00 -23.93 -13.84
CA ILE A 442 12.55 -24.00 -15.24
C ILE A 442 12.15 -25.44 -15.56
N LYS A 443 13.00 -26.44 -15.26
CA LYS A 443 12.68 -27.86 -15.50
C LYS A 443 11.40 -28.30 -14.79
N ARG A 444 11.22 -27.95 -13.51
CA ARG A 444 9.99 -28.27 -12.74
C ARG A 444 8.76 -27.66 -13.38
N LEU A 445 8.81 -26.39 -13.79
CA LEU A 445 7.66 -25.75 -14.43
C LEU A 445 7.37 -26.34 -15.79
N LEU A 446 8.39 -26.58 -16.62
CA LEU A 446 8.22 -27.19 -17.94
C LEU A 446 7.67 -28.61 -17.86
N SER A 447 8.03 -29.40 -16.84
CA SER A 447 7.50 -30.75 -16.63
C SER A 447 6.02 -30.81 -16.25
N LEU A 448 5.43 -29.70 -15.79
CA LEU A 448 3.99 -29.65 -15.51
C LEU A 448 3.19 -29.61 -16.81
N GLU A 449 1.98 -30.16 -16.78
CA GLU A 449 1.06 -30.06 -17.91
C GLU A 449 0.76 -28.59 -18.28
N TRP A 450 0.64 -28.32 -19.58
CA TRP A 450 0.32 -26.97 -20.07
C TRP A 450 -1.10 -26.51 -19.68
N HIS A 451 -1.98 -27.41 -19.24
CA HIS A 451 -3.32 -27.04 -18.76
C HIS A 451 -3.31 -26.32 -17.39
N VAL A 452 -2.18 -26.32 -16.68
CA VAL A 452 -2.02 -25.58 -15.42
C VAL A 452 -1.85 -24.09 -15.73
N LYS A 453 -2.91 -23.30 -15.51
CA LYS A 453 -2.96 -21.85 -15.77
C LYS A 453 -1.92 -21.08 -14.95
N GLY A 454 -1.67 -21.51 -13.71
CA GLY A 454 -0.67 -20.90 -12.83
C GLY A 454 0.75 -20.92 -13.41
N LYS A 455 1.09 -21.96 -14.21
CA LYS A 455 2.40 -22.16 -14.84
C LYS A 455 2.79 -20.99 -15.73
N TYR A 456 1.86 -20.44 -16.52
CA TYR A 456 2.14 -19.37 -17.48
C TYR A 456 2.62 -18.08 -16.80
N ALA A 457 2.00 -17.72 -15.67
CA ALA A 457 2.39 -16.54 -14.90
C ALA A 457 3.80 -16.70 -14.30
N SER A 458 4.11 -17.87 -13.75
CA SER A 458 5.44 -18.19 -13.19
C SER A 458 6.51 -18.24 -14.27
N LEU A 459 6.25 -18.87 -15.42
CA LEU A 459 7.17 -18.86 -16.57
C LEU A 459 7.40 -17.43 -17.07
N GLY A 460 6.37 -16.59 -17.15
CA GLY A 460 6.53 -15.18 -17.50
C GLY A 460 7.45 -14.43 -16.53
N CYS A 461 7.33 -14.67 -15.22
CA CYS A 461 8.24 -14.10 -14.23
C CYS A 461 9.68 -14.61 -14.36
N LEU A 462 9.88 -15.89 -14.72
CA LEU A 462 11.20 -16.43 -15.02
C LEU A 462 11.81 -15.79 -16.26
N VAL A 463 11.05 -15.63 -17.34
CA VAL A 463 11.49 -14.95 -18.55
C VAL A 463 11.98 -13.53 -18.23
N GLU A 464 11.25 -12.78 -17.40
CA GLU A 464 11.67 -11.45 -16.95
C GLU A 464 12.95 -11.48 -16.10
N CYS A 465 13.20 -12.57 -15.35
CA CYS A 465 14.32 -12.67 -14.43
C CYS A 465 15.60 -13.20 -15.07
N VAL A 466 15.54 -14.34 -15.76
CA VAL A 466 16.69 -15.04 -16.35
C VAL A 466 16.83 -14.81 -17.85
N GLY A 467 15.79 -14.32 -18.52
CA GLY A 467 15.77 -14.16 -19.97
C GLY A 467 15.29 -15.40 -20.73
N THR A 468 14.76 -15.17 -21.92
CA THR A 468 14.14 -16.20 -22.77
C THR A 468 15.15 -17.22 -23.29
N GLU A 469 16.36 -16.77 -23.61
CA GLU A 469 17.42 -17.61 -24.17
C GLU A 469 17.79 -18.77 -23.22
N ASN A 470 17.91 -18.49 -21.93
CA ASN A 470 18.22 -19.51 -20.91
C ASN A 470 17.13 -20.59 -20.79
N ILE A 471 15.87 -20.22 -21.08
CA ILE A 471 14.75 -21.18 -21.08
C ILE A 471 14.76 -22.01 -22.37
N LEU A 472 14.99 -21.36 -23.52
CA LEU A 472 15.06 -22.04 -24.82
C LEU A 472 16.26 -22.99 -24.95
N GLN A 473 17.36 -22.74 -24.22
CA GLN A 473 18.49 -23.67 -24.15
C GLN A 473 18.12 -25.02 -23.52
N LEU A 474 17.12 -25.06 -22.64
CA LEU A 474 16.63 -26.29 -22.04
C LEU A 474 15.65 -27.03 -22.96
N ASP A 475 14.75 -26.30 -23.62
CA ASP A 475 13.85 -26.86 -24.62
C ASP A 475 13.47 -25.81 -25.68
N ARG A 476 13.94 -26.00 -26.92
CA ARG A 476 13.64 -25.09 -28.04
C ARG A 476 12.25 -25.28 -28.62
N THR A 477 11.55 -26.35 -28.26
CA THR A 477 10.21 -26.66 -28.79
C THR A 477 9.09 -26.00 -27.99
N ILE A 478 9.40 -25.32 -26.89
CA ILE A 478 8.42 -24.61 -26.02
C ILE A 478 7.45 -23.71 -26.81
N PRO A 479 7.88 -22.86 -27.77
CA PRO A 479 6.95 -22.02 -28.52
C PRO A 479 5.90 -22.85 -29.28
N VAL A 480 6.31 -23.97 -29.88
CA VAL A 480 5.42 -24.90 -30.59
C VAL A 480 4.42 -25.52 -29.61
N GLN A 481 4.91 -26.05 -28.49
CA GLN A 481 4.07 -26.68 -27.46
C GLN A 481 3.01 -25.73 -26.90
N ILE A 482 3.36 -24.45 -26.70
CA ILE A 482 2.39 -23.45 -26.23
C ILE A 482 1.34 -23.15 -27.30
N LEU A 483 1.76 -23.03 -28.57
CA LEU A 483 0.85 -22.78 -29.69
C LEU A 483 -0.14 -23.94 -29.92
N ASP A 484 0.26 -25.19 -29.64
CA ASP A 484 -0.63 -26.36 -29.71
C ASP A 484 -1.79 -26.27 -28.71
N VAL A 485 -1.52 -25.69 -27.53
CA VAL A 485 -2.48 -25.58 -26.42
C VAL A 485 -3.41 -24.36 -26.57
N ILE A 486 -3.09 -23.41 -27.47
CA ILE A 486 -3.96 -22.24 -27.77
C ILE A 486 -5.33 -22.67 -28.35
N SER A 487 -5.44 -23.90 -28.85
CA SER A 487 -6.72 -24.48 -29.27
C SER A 487 -7.78 -24.49 -28.14
N ASP A 488 -7.38 -24.50 -26.87
CA ASP A 488 -8.28 -24.31 -25.73
C ASP A 488 -8.54 -22.82 -25.46
N GLN A 489 -9.80 -22.40 -25.63
CA GLN A 489 -10.26 -21.04 -25.40
C GLN A 489 -9.87 -20.48 -24.02
N SER A 490 -9.86 -21.33 -23.00
CA SER A 490 -9.59 -20.93 -21.61
C SER A 490 -8.10 -20.72 -21.33
N LEU A 491 -7.21 -21.26 -22.18
CA LEU A 491 -5.76 -21.16 -22.09
C LEU A 491 -5.18 -20.14 -23.08
N ALA A 492 -5.87 -19.88 -24.20
CA ALA A 492 -5.42 -18.98 -25.26
C ALA A 492 -4.91 -17.60 -24.75
N PRO A 493 -5.59 -16.89 -23.81
CA PRO A 493 -5.07 -15.64 -23.28
C PRO A 493 -3.74 -15.80 -22.52
N TYR A 494 -3.62 -16.82 -21.68
CA TYR A 494 -2.42 -17.08 -20.87
C TYR A 494 -1.21 -17.50 -21.72
N ALA A 495 -1.46 -18.39 -22.68
CA ALA A 495 -0.47 -18.83 -23.66
C ALA A 495 0.04 -17.65 -24.50
N SER A 496 -0.88 -16.81 -25.01
CA SER A 496 -0.54 -15.61 -25.77
C SER A 496 0.27 -14.60 -24.94
N ASP A 497 -0.09 -14.35 -23.69
CA ASP A 497 0.64 -13.45 -22.79
C ASP A 497 2.08 -13.95 -22.50
N LEU A 498 2.24 -15.26 -22.29
CA LEU A 498 3.56 -15.86 -22.10
C LEU A 498 4.43 -15.73 -23.37
N LEU A 499 3.87 -16.08 -24.54
CA LEU A 499 4.59 -15.96 -25.80
C LEU A 499 4.98 -14.49 -26.07
N GLU A 500 4.10 -13.51 -25.80
CA GLU A 500 4.44 -12.09 -25.90
C GLU A 500 5.63 -11.71 -25.03
N THR A 501 5.62 -12.17 -23.78
CA THR A 501 6.71 -11.91 -22.83
C THR A 501 8.01 -12.52 -23.34
N MET A 502 7.99 -13.77 -23.82
CA MET A 502 9.14 -14.48 -24.35
C MET A 502 9.70 -13.84 -25.62
N PHE A 503 8.90 -13.65 -26.67
CA PHE A 503 9.41 -13.12 -27.93
C PHE A 503 9.90 -11.68 -27.79
N THR A 504 9.27 -10.88 -26.91
CA THR A 504 9.68 -9.49 -26.64
C THR A 504 11.03 -9.47 -25.92
N ASN A 505 11.18 -10.27 -24.87
CA ASN A 505 12.43 -10.40 -24.14
C ASN A 505 13.56 -10.97 -25.03
N HIS A 506 13.24 -11.97 -25.86
CA HIS A 506 14.19 -12.55 -26.81
C HIS A 506 14.65 -11.53 -27.86
N LYS A 507 13.74 -10.71 -28.39
CA LYS A 507 14.07 -9.62 -29.31
C LYS A 507 14.98 -8.57 -28.64
N THR A 508 14.69 -8.19 -27.40
CA THR A 508 15.56 -7.25 -26.66
C THR A 508 16.95 -7.81 -26.42
N HIS A 509 17.07 -9.11 -26.13
CA HIS A 509 18.36 -9.77 -25.99
C HIS A 509 19.16 -9.74 -27.30
N PHE A 510 18.54 -10.11 -28.43
CA PHE A 510 19.20 -10.05 -29.74
C PHE A 510 19.66 -8.63 -30.12
N THR A 511 18.82 -7.62 -29.85
CA THR A 511 19.13 -6.21 -30.18
C THR A 511 20.32 -5.69 -29.37
N LEU A 512 20.51 -6.17 -28.13
CA LEU A 512 21.63 -5.78 -27.28
C LEU A 512 22.91 -6.56 -27.59
N SER A 513 22.78 -7.83 -27.97
CA SER A 513 23.92 -8.75 -28.17
C SER A 513 24.48 -8.75 -29.60
N PHE A 514 23.71 -8.34 -30.62
CA PHE A 514 24.12 -8.42 -32.02
C PHE A 514 23.89 -7.07 -32.74
N GLN A 515 24.94 -6.55 -33.39
CA GLN A 515 24.89 -5.29 -34.16
C GLN A 515 24.36 -5.46 -35.60
N GLU A 516 24.37 -6.68 -36.14
CA GLU A 516 23.98 -6.98 -37.53
C GLU A 516 22.55 -7.53 -37.63
N SER A 517 21.87 -7.27 -38.75
CA SER A 517 20.46 -7.62 -38.98
C SER A 517 20.15 -9.13 -39.13
N THR A 518 21.13 -10.01 -38.93
CA THR A 518 21.00 -11.47 -39.09
C THR A 518 20.26 -12.16 -37.94
N TRP A 519 20.08 -11.48 -36.80
CA TRP A 519 19.31 -12.01 -35.67
C TRP A 519 17.81 -12.17 -36.00
N ILE A 520 17.30 -11.43 -36.99
CA ILE A 520 15.87 -11.42 -37.30
C ILE A 520 15.40 -12.76 -37.87
N ASP A 521 16.26 -13.43 -38.66
CA ASP A 521 15.95 -14.74 -39.25
C ASP A 521 15.87 -15.81 -38.15
N GLN A 522 16.81 -15.81 -37.20
CA GLN A 522 16.77 -16.72 -36.04
C GLN A 522 15.55 -16.47 -35.16
N TRP A 523 15.16 -15.21 -34.98
CA TRP A 523 13.96 -14.85 -34.25
C TRP A 523 12.69 -15.29 -35.00
N HIS A 524 12.64 -15.12 -36.32
CA HIS A 524 11.53 -15.60 -37.17
C HIS A 524 11.40 -17.12 -37.15
N ASP A 525 12.51 -17.86 -37.20
CA ASP A 525 12.51 -19.32 -37.15
C ASP A 525 11.91 -19.88 -35.85
N ILE A 526 12.09 -19.17 -34.73
CA ILE A 526 11.60 -19.63 -33.41
C ILE A 526 10.15 -19.19 -33.17
N TRP A 527 9.76 -17.98 -33.56
CA TRP A 527 8.47 -17.39 -33.17
C TRP A 527 7.44 -17.27 -34.30
N VAL A 528 7.88 -17.19 -35.56
CA VAL A 528 7.01 -16.95 -36.72
C VAL A 528 6.84 -18.20 -37.57
N SER A 529 7.88 -18.99 -37.77
CA SER A 529 7.79 -20.22 -38.57
C SER A 529 6.81 -21.25 -37.97
N PRO A 530 6.82 -21.55 -36.65
CA PRO A 530 5.81 -22.42 -36.05
C PRO A 530 4.38 -21.91 -36.18
N LEU A 531 4.21 -20.59 -36.06
CA LEU A 531 2.93 -19.92 -36.23
C LEU A 531 2.37 -20.15 -37.64
N LEU A 532 3.22 -20.00 -38.67
CA LEU A 532 2.81 -20.18 -40.06
C LEU A 532 2.41 -21.63 -40.37
N VAL A 533 3.11 -22.61 -39.80
CA VAL A 533 2.73 -24.03 -39.94
C VAL A 533 1.31 -24.24 -39.40
N ILE A 534 1.01 -23.72 -38.20
CA ILE A 534 -0.30 -23.89 -37.58
C ILE A 534 -1.40 -23.10 -38.32
N LEU A 535 -1.10 -21.91 -38.85
CA LEU A 535 -2.06 -21.16 -39.67
C LEU A 535 -2.39 -21.87 -41.00
N CYS A 536 -1.45 -22.65 -41.54
CA CYS A 536 -1.63 -23.40 -42.79
C CYS A 536 -2.25 -24.79 -42.59
N GLU A 537 -1.91 -25.47 -41.49
CA GLU A 537 -2.20 -26.90 -41.27
C GLU A 537 -3.07 -27.17 -40.03
N GLY A 538 -3.31 -26.15 -39.19
CA GLY A 538 -4.03 -26.28 -37.92
C GLY A 538 -5.55 -26.33 -38.04
N ASN A 539 -6.21 -26.70 -36.94
CA ASN A 539 -7.67 -26.74 -36.85
C ASN A 539 -8.26 -25.32 -36.82
N HIS A 540 -9.51 -25.16 -37.26
CA HIS A 540 -10.21 -23.88 -37.36
C HIS A 540 -10.19 -23.10 -36.02
N ASP A 541 -10.46 -23.77 -34.90
CA ASP A 541 -10.47 -23.12 -33.57
C ASP A 541 -9.09 -22.58 -33.18
N GLN A 542 -8.04 -23.36 -33.43
CA GLN A 542 -6.65 -22.98 -33.14
C GLN A 542 -6.23 -21.78 -33.99
N THR A 543 -6.56 -21.80 -35.29
CA THR A 543 -6.30 -20.69 -36.22
C THR A 543 -7.05 -19.42 -35.78
N THR A 544 -8.32 -19.53 -35.39
CA THR A 544 -9.11 -18.39 -34.90
C THR A 544 -8.50 -17.78 -33.64
N TYR A 545 -8.19 -18.58 -32.61
CA TYR A 545 -7.62 -18.02 -31.38
C TYR A 545 -6.21 -17.45 -31.55
N ILE A 546 -5.41 -18.03 -32.44
CA ILE A 546 -4.12 -17.45 -32.81
C ILE A 546 -4.30 -16.07 -33.45
N ILE A 547 -5.24 -15.93 -34.39
CA ILE A 547 -5.54 -14.66 -35.06
C ILE A 547 -6.10 -13.63 -34.07
N ASP A 548 -6.92 -14.06 -33.11
CA ASP A 548 -7.55 -13.16 -32.14
C ASP A 548 -6.60 -12.71 -31.03
N TYR A 549 -5.79 -13.63 -30.49
CA TYR A 549 -5.00 -13.39 -29.28
C TYR A 549 -3.51 -13.20 -29.52
N TYR A 550 -2.90 -13.87 -30.50
CA TYR A 550 -1.43 -13.91 -30.64
C TYR A 550 -0.91 -13.04 -31.79
N LEU A 551 -1.47 -13.20 -32.99
CA LEU A 551 -1.05 -12.48 -34.20
C LEU A 551 -1.04 -10.95 -34.03
N PRO A 552 -2.05 -10.31 -33.39
CA PRO A 552 -2.05 -8.86 -33.22
C PRO A 552 -0.90 -8.38 -32.34
N LYS A 553 -0.53 -9.15 -31.32
CA LYS A 553 0.59 -8.84 -30.42
C LYS A 553 1.93 -8.97 -31.13
N LEU A 554 2.11 -10.03 -31.91
CA LEU A 554 3.34 -10.25 -32.69
C LEU A 554 3.57 -9.13 -33.70
N LEU A 555 2.55 -8.81 -34.51
CA LEU A 555 2.65 -7.75 -35.53
C LEU A 555 2.84 -6.36 -34.93
N LYS A 556 2.23 -6.08 -33.76
CA LYS A 556 2.44 -4.82 -33.04
C LYS A 556 3.90 -4.65 -32.57
N ARG A 557 4.56 -5.74 -32.19
CA ARG A 557 5.94 -5.73 -31.66
C ARG A 557 7.02 -5.91 -32.74
N SER A 558 6.65 -6.48 -33.88
CA SER A 558 7.55 -6.74 -34.99
C SER A 558 6.82 -6.63 -36.33
N PRO A 559 6.57 -5.39 -36.83
CA PRO A 559 5.83 -5.16 -38.07
C PRO A 559 6.52 -5.77 -39.30
N ASP A 560 7.85 -5.83 -39.31
CA ASP A 560 8.65 -6.43 -40.39
C ASP A 560 8.34 -7.93 -40.60
N SER A 561 7.84 -8.61 -39.57
CA SER A 561 7.46 -10.02 -39.64
C SER A 561 6.30 -10.27 -40.61
N LEU A 562 5.46 -9.27 -40.89
CA LEU A 562 4.38 -9.40 -41.87
C LEU A 562 4.92 -9.70 -43.27
N SER A 563 6.00 -9.01 -43.66
CA SER A 563 6.63 -9.19 -44.97
C SER A 563 7.22 -10.60 -45.12
N TYR A 564 7.83 -11.12 -44.04
CA TYR A 564 8.35 -12.48 -43.96
C TYR A 564 7.22 -13.53 -44.07
N MET A 565 6.14 -13.34 -43.30
CA MET A 565 4.96 -14.22 -43.35
C MET A 565 4.34 -14.29 -44.75
N ILE A 566 4.16 -13.14 -45.42
CA ILE A 566 3.60 -13.08 -46.78
C ILE A 566 4.49 -13.87 -47.75
N ARG A 567 5.82 -13.72 -47.69
CA ARG A 567 6.76 -14.43 -48.57
C ARG A 567 6.68 -15.94 -48.42
N ILE A 568 6.59 -16.45 -47.18
CA ILE A 568 6.49 -17.88 -46.92
C ILE A 568 5.13 -18.43 -47.36
N LEU A 569 4.04 -17.71 -47.07
CA LEU A 569 2.69 -18.12 -47.49
C LEU A 569 2.57 -18.17 -49.02
N GLN A 570 3.13 -17.18 -49.73
CA GLN A 570 3.19 -17.18 -51.20
C GLN A 570 3.97 -18.38 -51.74
N ALA A 571 5.18 -18.64 -51.21
CA ALA A 571 5.98 -19.79 -51.62
C ALA A 571 5.28 -21.14 -51.37
N SER A 572 4.53 -21.26 -50.26
CA SER A 572 3.75 -22.46 -49.95
C SER A 572 2.55 -22.65 -50.90
N ALA A 573 1.87 -21.57 -51.26
CA ALA A 573 0.77 -21.59 -52.23
C ALA A 573 1.27 -22.00 -53.62
N ASP A 574 2.40 -21.44 -54.05
CA ASP A 574 3.04 -21.77 -55.33
C ASP A 574 3.51 -23.24 -55.38
N ALA A 575 4.05 -23.76 -54.27
CA ALA A 575 4.46 -25.18 -54.16
C ALA A 575 3.25 -26.14 -54.18
N ASN A 576 2.11 -25.77 -53.59
CA ASN A 576 0.88 -26.57 -53.62
C ASN A 576 0.22 -26.54 -55.01
N LEU A 577 0.28 -25.40 -55.72
CA LEU A 577 -0.12 -25.28 -57.12
C LEU A 577 0.75 -26.15 -58.05
N GLY A 578 2.06 -26.25 -57.78
CA GLY A 578 2.99 -27.13 -58.49
C GLY A 578 2.78 -28.64 -58.24
N LYS A 579 2.25 -29.04 -57.08
CA LYS A 579 1.84 -30.43 -56.81
C LYS A 579 0.52 -30.79 -57.49
N ALA A 580 -0.44 -29.86 -57.54
CA ALA A 580 -1.72 -30.08 -58.23
C ALA A 580 -1.54 -30.21 -59.76
N THR A 581 -0.54 -29.54 -60.35
CA THR A 581 -0.21 -29.68 -61.77
C THR A 581 0.53 -30.99 -62.10
N ASN A 582 1.23 -31.60 -61.14
CA ASN A 582 1.88 -32.91 -61.31
C ASN A 582 0.96 -34.12 -61.06
N ILE A 583 -0.30 -33.90 -60.67
CA ILE A 583 -1.33 -34.97 -60.59
C ILE A 583 -2.12 -35.08 -61.91
N PHE A 584 -1.87 -34.18 -62.86
CA PHE A 584 -2.44 -34.19 -64.22
C PHE A 584 -1.40 -34.43 -65.33
N LEU A 585 -0.23 -34.98 -64.97
CA LEU A 585 0.75 -35.59 -65.88
C LEU A 585 0.94 -37.04 -65.48
#